data_AF-A0AAE3EXU7-F1
#
_entry.id   AF-A0AAE3EXU7-F1
#
_cell.length_a   1.000
_cell.length_b   1.000
_cell.length_c   1.000
_cell.angle_alpha   90.00
_cell.angle_beta   90.00
_cell.angle_gamma   90.00
#
_symmetry.space_group_name_H-M   'P 1'
#
loop_
_entity.id
_entity.type
_entity.pdbx_description
1 polymer ?
#
loop_
_entity_poly.entity_id
_entity_poly.type
_entity_poly.pdbx_seq_one_letter_code
_entity_poly.pdbx_strand_id
1 'polypeptide(L)' 'MVRQEIKQIHDKVMQNERPQNLDDYIRAMQQREVRIIPSINKQGRLQGFRFEYKGHNLKGSEVRRSMSG' A
#
# COMPACT_ATOMS: atom_id res chain seq x y z
N MET A 1 14.57 -1.64 6.31
CA MET A 1 14.10 -0.93 7.52
C MET A 1 12.65 -0.45 7.35
N VAL A 2 12.30 0.56 6.55
CA VAL A 2 10.86 0.94 6.36
C VAL A 2 10.07 -0.01 5.45
N ARG A 3 10.68 -0.46 4.35
CA ARG A 3 10.04 -1.41 3.41
C ARG A 3 9.57 -2.72 4.09
N GLN A 4 10.35 -3.22 5.04
CA GLN A 4 10.00 -4.44 5.78
C GLN A 4 8.84 -4.22 6.74
N GLU A 5 8.76 -3.06 7.41
CA GLU A 5 7.61 -2.69 8.25
C GLU A 5 6.33 -2.64 7.42
N ILE A 6 6.35 -1.93 6.28
CA ILE A 6 5.18 -1.87 5.38
C ILE A 6 4.79 -3.28 4.90
N LYS A 7 5.78 -4.13 4.58
CA LYS A 7 5.52 -5.54 4.22
C LYS A 7 4.90 -6.33 5.37
N GLN A 8 5.39 -6.19 6.59
CA GLN A 8 4.82 -6.87 7.77
C GLN A 8 3.40 -6.39 8.07
N ILE A 9 3.15 -5.08 7.94
CA ILE A 9 1.83 -4.48 8.10
C ILE A 9 0.89 -5.06 7.04
N HIS A 10 1.32 -5.08 5.78
CA HIS A 10 0.56 -5.68 4.68
C HIS A 10 0.25 -7.15 4.95
N ASP A 11 1.26 -7.96 5.30
CA ASP A 11 1.08 -9.40 5.58
C ASP A 11 0.09 -9.60 6.73
N LYS A 12 0.16 -8.77 7.80
CA LYS A 12 -0.82 -8.78 8.89
C LYS A 12 -2.22 -8.36 8.44
N VAL A 13 -2.36 -7.38 7.54
CA VAL A 13 -3.68 -6.96 7.01
C VAL A 13 -4.29 -8.12 6.22
N MET A 14 -3.49 -8.72 5.32
CA MET A 14 -3.93 -9.83 4.49
C MET A 14 -4.24 -11.09 5.30
N GLN A 15 -3.55 -11.34 6.42
CA GLN A 15 -3.82 -12.49 7.28
C GLN A 15 -5.00 -12.28 8.22
N ASN A 16 -5.07 -11.12 8.89
CA ASN A 16 -6.07 -10.87 9.95
C ASN A 16 -7.38 -10.28 9.41
N GLU A 17 -7.30 -9.27 8.54
CA GLU A 17 -8.47 -8.53 8.09
C GLU A 17 -9.02 -9.06 6.76
N ARG A 18 -8.17 -9.71 5.94
CA ARG A 18 -8.54 -10.29 4.64
C ARG A 18 -9.48 -9.37 3.84
N PRO A 19 -9.06 -8.12 3.57
CA PRO A 19 -9.92 -7.14 2.91
C PRO A 19 -10.37 -7.67 1.54
N GLN A 20 -11.67 -7.56 1.27
CA GLN A 20 -12.26 -8.09 0.04
C GLN A 20 -12.12 -7.13 -1.16
N ASN A 21 -11.92 -5.84 -0.88
CA ASN A 21 -11.75 -4.81 -1.88
C ASN A 21 -10.59 -3.88 -1.50
N LEU A 22 -10.21 -3.03 -2.45
CA LEU A 22 -9.10 -2.10 -2.28
C LEU A 22 -9.38 -1.05 -1.19
N ASP A 23 -10.63 -0.60 -1.03
CA ASP A 23 -10.99 0.41 -0.04
C ASP A 23 -10.84 -0.12 1.39
N ASP A 24 -11.25 -1.36 1.63
CA ASP A 24 -11.06 -2.06 2.91
C ASP A 24 -9.57 -2.23 3.19
N TYR A 25 -8.78 -2.58 2.18
CA TYR A 25 -7.33 -2.66 2.32
C TYR A 25 -6.69 -1.30 2.63
N ILE A 26 -7.13 -0.22 1.98
CA ILE A 26 -6.65 1.14 2.25
C ILE A 26 -6.98 1.54 3.69
N ARG A 27 -8.21 1.28 4.14
CA ARG A 27 -8.64 1.56 5.52
C ARG A 27 -7.80 0.79 6.55
N ALA A 28 -7.62 -0.51 6.34
CA ALA A 28 -6.81 -1.37 7.20
C ALA A 28 -5.36 -0.89 7.31
N MET A 29 -4.78 -0.44 6.19
CA MET A 29 -3.42 0.10 6.14
C MET A 29 -3.34 1.48 6.80
N GLN A 30 -4.35 2.34 6.60
CA GLN A 30 -4.44 3.65 7.25
C GLN A 30 -4.57 3.57 8.76
N GLN A 31 -5.32 2.59 9.29
CA GLN A 31 -5.40 2.33 10.74
C GLN A 31 -4.05 2.02 11.37
N ARG A 32 -3.08 1.58 10.57
CA ARG A 32 -1.71 1.24 10.99
C ARG A 32 -0.71 2.31 10.58
N GLU A 33 -1.20 3.54 10.37
CA GLU A 33 -0.46 4.74 9.99
C GLU A 33 0.23 4.65 8.62
N VAL A 34 -0.16 3.69 7.78
CA VAL A 34 0.31 3.58 6.40
C VAL A 34 -0.72 4.19 5.45
N ARG A 35 -0.41 5.35 4.88
CA ARG A 35 -1.26 5.95 3.85
C ARG A 35 -0.94 5.35 2.49
N ILE A 36 -1.99 4.93 1.80
CA ILE A 36 -1.91 4.48 0.41
C ILE A 36 -2.40 5.61 -0.48
N ILE A 37 -1.56 6.05 -1.41
CA ILE A 37 -1.85 7.11 -2.37
C ILE A 37 -1.86 6.49 -3.77
N PRO A 38 -3.02 6.42 -4.46
CA PRO A 38 -3.05 5.97 -5.84
C PRO A 38 -2.32 6.98 -6.74
N SER A 39 -1.46 6.48 -7.61
CA SER A 39 -0.74 7.27 -8.61
C SER A 39 -1.48 7.17 -9.94
N ILE A 40 -2.09 8.26 -10.39
CA ILE A 40 -2.80 8.33 -11.67
C ILE A 40 -1.84 8.91 -12.71
N ASN A 41 -1.72 8.26 -13.88
CA ASN A 41 -0.92 8.78 -14.98
C ASN A 41 -1.64 9.94 -15.69
N LYS A 42 -0.93 10.61 -16.61
CA LYS A 42 -1.50 11.71 -17.42
C LYS A 42 -2.67 11.30 -18.32
N GLN A 43 -2.94 10.00 -18.47
CA GLN A 43 -4.03 9.44 -19.27
C GLN A 43 -5.25 9.08 -18.39
N GLY A 44 -5.25 9.45 -17.10
CA GLY A 44 -6.33 9.16 -16.16
C GLY A 44 -6.40 7.70 -15.70
N ARG A 45 -5.37 6.90 -15.98
CA ARG A 45 -5.30 5.49 -15.59
C ARG A 45 -4.45 5.31 -14.33
N LEU A 46 -4.86 4.38 -13.47
CA LEU A 46 -4.07 3.98 -12.31
C LEU A 46 -2.73 3.39 -12.79
N GLN A 47 -1.63 4.07 -12.46
CA GLN A 47 -0.27 3.63 -12.76
C GLN A 47 0.32 2.77 -11.64
N GLY A 48 -0.23 2.88 -10.43
CA GLY A 48 0.19 2.10 -9.27
C GLY A 48 -0.16 2.80 -7.96
N PHE A 49 0.49 2.38 -6.88
CA PHE A 49 0.25 2.90 -5.53
C PHE A 49 1.54 3.42 -4.91
N ARG A 50 1.41 4.41 -4.04
CA ARG A 50 2.48 4.87 -3.15
C ARG A 50 2.09 4.60 -1.71
N PHE A 51 3.08 4.26 -0.90
CA PHE A 51 2.94 3.98 0.52
C PHE A 51 3.70 5.04 1.30
N GLU A 52 2.98 5.85 2.04
CA GLU A 52 3.53 6.85 2.96
C GLU A 52 3.48 6.29 4.39
N TYR A 53 4.64 6.13 5.01
CA TYR A 53 4.77 5.62 6.37
C TYR A 53 5.94 6.31 7.08
N LYS A 54 5.70 6.87 8.27
CA LYS A 54 6.71 7.57 9.10
C LYS A 54 7.53 8.64 8.32
N GLY A 55 6.90 9.36 7.40
CA GLY A 55 7.56 10.37 6.56
C GLY A 55 8.35 9.82 5.36
N HIS A 56 8.35 8.50 5.15
CA HIS A 56 8.93 7.87 3.96
C HIS A 56 7.84 7.57 2.94
N ASN A 57 8.13 7.85 1.67
CA ASN A 57 7.17 7.73 0.59
C ASN A 57 7.70 6.76 -0.49
N LEU A 58 7.23 5.52 -0.48
CA LEU A 58 7.75 4.41 -1.28
C LEU A 58 6.76 4.01 -2.38
N LYS A 59 7.27 3.64 -3.57
CA LYS A 59 6.39 3.08 -4.62
C LYS A 59 5.99 1.65 -4.27
N GLY A 60 4.75 1.27 -4.60
CA GLY A 60 4.24 -0.08 -4.36
C GLY A 60 5.05 -1.17 -5.05
N SER A 61 5.54 -0.88 -6.26
CA SER A 61 6.46 -1.75 -6.99
C SER A 61 7.80 -1.96 -6.27
N GLU A 62 8.26 -0.99 -5.47
CA GLU A 62 9.46 -1.11 -4.64
C GLU A 62 9.20 -1.92 -3.37
N VAL A 63 7.97 -1.92 -2.85
CA VAL A 63 7.59 -2.72 -1.67
C VAL A 63 7.54 -4.20 -2.02
N ARG A 64 6.79 -4.58 -3.07
CA ARG A 64 6.73 -5.96 -3.58
C ARG A 64 6.41 -5.92 -5.08
N ARG A 65 7.12 -6.72 -5.86
CA ARG A 65 6.88 -6.87 -7.31
C ARG A 65 5.45 -7.34 -7.67
N SER A 66 4.73 -7.98 -6.74
CA SER A 66 3.31 -8.37 -6.89
C SER A 66 2.31 -7.29 -6.46
N MET A 67 2.77 -6.08 -6.13
CA MET A 67 1.94 -4.91 -5.81
C MET A 67 2.05 -3.83 -6.90
N SER A 68 2.51 -4.23 -8.10
CA SER A 68 2.79 -3.36 -9.24
C SER A 68 1.61 -3.20 -10.20
N GLY A 69 0.46 -3.82 -9.93
CA GLY A 69 -0.67 -3.91 -10.85
C GLY A 69 -1.16 -5.33 -10.98
#